data_AF-A0A5C5YI11-F1
#
_entry.id   AF-A0A5C5YI11-F1
#
_cell.length_a   1.000
_cell.length_b   1.000
_cell.length_c   1.000
_cell.angle_alpha   90.00
_cell.angle_beta   90.00
_cell.angle_gamma   90.00
#
_symmetry.space_group_name_H-M   'P 1'
#
loop_
_entity.id
_entity.type
_entity.pdbx_description
1 polymer ?
#
loop_
_entity_poly.entity_id
_entity_poly.type
_entity_poly.pdbx_seq_one_letter_code
_entity_poly.pdbx_strand_id
1 'polypeptide(L)'
;MSPPDFVLLIAGVLLGCALLGVGYWAGRRNRRLESYRVEAHTDAMTGLANRRAFDKQLDSMCRPGGDRGSWFTLALIDIDHFKAINDTHGHPAGDVVLQRVAAILASGLPGATVVARFGGDEFAVVMPAPTQEVAGPIDQLRRRVAATSVEVGPVQIEVSISVGVSEFRGDEEGGALVRRADERLYRAKNEGRNRVCFDAALTESGSIRHTGGLIRSDFENDTHLEMTSPCPAPILTCTLDELETNAAVRDRVKQGAVSIGNFDGVHVGHRELLGRVAAAAERVGGPAVVVVLDPHPATVLRPHSAPARLTTIARRAELMGGLGIDALVVCPATQEFLNRTADDFFDLLISDRLQAEAIVEGPNFFFGRDRGGDVNRLRTLCQQTGKSLEVVEPRLKGQRMVSSSRIREAIAAGEIASANAMLQSVYQVRGQVARGEGRGRTLGFPTANLVDIATLVPGHGVYAALVTRDATGEVVTAESSAGAGAVGSGEDGSPLLAAVHVGPNPTFDDDQRTKVEVHCLDYDGDLYDQMVTVHWLEQIRGVEKFDSADALAEQIRRDVAAVRQFTP
;
A
#
# COMPACT_ATOMS: atom_id res chain seq x y z
N MET A 1 69.83 2.38 35.76
CA MET A 1 68.44 2.72 36.14
C MET A 1 68.18 2.13 37.50
N SER A 2 67.70 2.94 38.42
CA SER A 2 67.26 2.45 39.73
C SER A 2 65.96 1.63 39.56
N PRO A 3 65.63 0.71 40.48
CA PRO A 3 64.38 -0.05 40.42
C PRO A 3 63.11 0.80 40.16
N PRO A 4 62.93 2.00 40.73
CA PRO A 4 61.76 2.83 40.42
C PRO A 4 61.76 3.38 38.99
N ASP A 5 62.92 3.64 38.38
CA ASP A 5 63.00 4.11 36.98
C ASP A 5 62.51 3.04 35.99
N PHE A 6 62.73 1.76 36.32
CA PHE A 6 62.29 0.63 35.49
C PHE A 6 60.77 0.45 35.55
N VAL A 7 60.18 0.65 36.73
CA VAL A 7 58.71 0.60 36.91
C VAL A 7 58.03 1.74 36.16
N LEU A 8 58.60 2.95 36.21
CA LEU A 8 58.10 4.12 35.47
C LEU A 8 58.18 3.91 33.95
N LEU A 9 59.26 3.30 33.45
CA LEU A 9 59.41 2.99 32.03
C LEU A 9 58.33 1.98 31.57
N ILE A 10 58.13 0.90 32.33
CA ILE A 10 57.11 -0.11 32.00
C ILE A 10 55.70 0.50 32.05
N ALA A 11 55.40 1.31 33.07
CA ALA A 11 54.13 1.99 33.18
C ALA A 11 53.88 2.94 31.99
N GLY A 12 54.91 3.67 31.56
CA GLY A 12 54.84 4.56 30.38
C GLY A 12 54.59 3.79 29.08
N VAL A 13 55.26 2.65 28.88
CA VAL A 13 55.03 1.79 27.70
C VAL A 13 53.63 1.18 27.70
N LEU A 14 53.16 0.68 28.85
CA LEU A 14 51.81 0.12 28.98
C LEU A 14 50.73 1.19 28.73
N LEU A 15 50.93 2.41 29.24
CA LEU A 15 50.03 3.53 28.99
C LEU A 15 50.03 3.94 27.51
N GLY A 16 51.20 3.97 26.87
CA GLY A 16 51.34 4.24 25.44
C GLY A 16 50.62 3.20 24.58
N CYS A 17 50.78 1.91 24.88
CA CYS A 17 50.08 0.82 24.21
C CYS A 17 48.57 0.88 24.41
N ALA A 18 48.10 1.23 25.62
CA ALA A 18 46.68 1.41 25.92
C ALA A 18 46.09 2.60 25.14
N LEU A 19 46.78 3.73 25.07
CA LEU A 19 46.34 4.91 24.32
C LEU A 19 46.29 4.65 22.81
N LEU A 20 47.28 3.92 22.26
CA LEU A 20 47.27 3.48 20.86
C LEU A 20 46.13 2.50 20.58
N GLY A 21 45.86 1.57 21.50
CA GLY A 21 44.75 0.62 21.40
C GLY A 21 43.38 1.32 21.45
N VAL A 22 43.20 2.30 22.33
CA VAL A 22 41.98 3.12 22.41
C VAL A 22 41.81 3.98 21.16
N GLY A 23 42.89 4.60 20.65
CA GLY A 23 42.86 5.36 19.40
C GLY A 23 42.50 4.49 18.18
N TYR A 24 43.07 3.29 18.10
CA TYR A 24 42.74 2.32 17.05
C TYR A 24 41.28 1.83 17.15
N TRP A 25 40.79 1.55 18.37
CA TRP A 25 39.41 1.12 18.61
C TRP A 25 38.41 2.24 18.32
N ALA A 26 38.69 3.47 18.74
CA ALA A 26 37.89 4.66 18.45
C ALA A 26 37.85 4.95 16.94
N GLY A 27 38.99 4.86 16.25
CA GLY A 27 39.07 5.01 14.79
C GLY A 27 38.27 3.94 14.04
N ARG A 28 38.35 2.67 14.49
CA ARG A 28 37.55 1.57 13.91
C ARG A 28 36.06 1.73 14.18
N ARG A 29 35.69 2.23 15.36
CA ARG A 29 34.30 2.57 15.71
C ARG A 29 33.77 3.73 14.86
N ASN A 30 34.57 4.75 14.62
CA ASN A 30 34.17 5.89 13.79
C ASN A 30 33.99 5.49 12.33
N ARG A 31 34.90 4.67 11.76
CA ARG A 31 34.74 4.11 10.40
C ARG A 31 33.52 3.21 10.26
N ARG A 32 33.16 2.45 11.31
CA ARG A 32 31.91 1.67 11.34
C ARG A 32 30.68 2.57 11.42
N LEU A 33 30.72 3.63 12.21
CA LEU A 33 29.63 4.62 12.28
C LEU A 33 29.46 5.38 10.97
N GLU A 34 30.55 5.67 10.25
CA GLU A 34 30.50 6.24 8.90
C GLU A 34 29.96 5.24 7.88
N SER A 35 30.38 3.97 7.91
CA SER A 35 29.80 2.95 7.03
C SER A 35 28.30 2.76 7.30
N TYR A 36 27.87 2.77 8.58
CA TYR A 36 26.44 2.73 8.93
C TYR A 36 25.69 3.99 8.52
N ARG A 37 26.32 5.18 8.51
CA ARG A 37 25.70 6.43 8.03
C ARG A 37 25.55 6.46 6.53
N VAL A 38 26.54 5.95 5.79
CA VAL A 38 26.47 5.79 4.34
C VAL A 38 25.39 4.76 4.01
N GLU A 39 25.40 3.56 4.59
CA GLU A 39 24.36 2.53 4.36
C GLU A 39 22.95 2.97 4.78
N ALA A 40 22.80 3.82 5.80
CA ALA A 40 21.50 4.32 6.23
C ALA A 40 20.90 5.38 5.28
N HIS A 41 21.72 6.04 4.46
CA HIS A 41 21.30 7.21 3.67
C HIS A 41 21.60 7.12 2.17
N THR A 42 22.39 6.14 1.72
CA THR A 42 22.65 5.90 0.31
C THR A 42 22.07 4.56 -0.16
N ASP A 43 21.73 4.48 -1.43
CA ASP A 43 21.37 3.23 -2.11
C ASP A 43 22.64 2.47 -2.49
N ALA A 44 22.72 1.20 -2.08
CA ALA A 44 23.93 0.39 -2.26
C ALA A 44 24.26 0.09 -3.73
N MET A 45 23.25 0.09 -4.61
CA MET A 45 23.42 -0.22 -6.03
C MET A 45 23.90 1.00 -6.83
N THR A 46 23.27 2.15 -6.60
CA THR A 46 23.45 3.35 -7.43
C THR A 46 24.40 4.38 -6.81
N GLY A 47 24.67 4.29 -5.51
CA GLY A 47 25.45 5.28 -4.76
C GLY A 47 24.73 6.61 -4.52
N LEU A 48 23.49 6.76 -5.01
CA LEU A 48 22.65 7.92 -4.78
C LEU A 48 22.07 7.92 -3.35
N ALA A 49 21.41 9.01 -2.95
CA ALA A 49 20.60 8.99 -1.74
C ALA A 49 19.50 7.90 -1.84
N ASN A 50 19.20 7.22 -0.74
CA ASN A 50 18.07 6.29 -0.70
C ASN A 50 16.76 7.02 -0.38
N ARG A 51 15.61 6.34 -0.55
CA ARG A 51 14.29 6.91 -0.27
C ARG A 51 14.18 7.55 1.12
N ARG A 52 14.75 6.96 2.17
CA ARG A 52 14.70 7.52 3.53
C ARG A 52 15.46 8.85 3.63
N ALA A 53 16.60 8.97 2.97
CA ALA A 53 17.35 10.21 2.92
C ALA A 53 16.60 11.29 2.12
N PHE A 54 15.98 10.90 1.02
CA PHE A 54 15.09 11.77 0.24
C PHE A 54 13.92 12.29 1.07
N ASP A 55 13.13 11.41 1.69
CA ASP A 55 11.95 11.78 2.48
C ASP A 55 12.34 12.78 3.59
N LYS A 56 13.43 12.49 4.30
CA LYS A 56 13.95 13.37 5.36
C LYS A 56 14.36 14.76 4.84
N GLN A 57 14.97 14.84 3.66
CA GLN A 57 15.37 16.11 3.06
C GLN A 57 14.17 16.88 2.54
N LEU A 58 13.23 16.20 1.88
CA LEU A 58 11.99 16.80 1.40
C LEU A 58 11.16 17.38 2.56
N ASP A 59 10.97 16.61 3.63
CA ASP A 59 10.26 17.06 4.83
C ASP A 59 10.95 18.27 5.47
N SER A 60 12.28 18.29 5.49
CA SER A 60 13.04 19.43 6.00
C SER A 60 12.84 20.69 5.16
N MET A 61 12.63 20.55 3.85
CA MET A 61 12.39 21.67 2.93
C MET A 61 10.93 22.17 3.00
N CYS A 62 9.98 21.30 3.34
CA CYS A 62 8.56 21.64 3.46
C CYS A 62 8.17 22.23 4.85
N ARG A 63 9.09 22.27 5.83
CA ARG A 63 8.77 22.71 7.20
C ARG A 63 8.42 24.21 7.27
N PRO A 64 7.33 24.58 7.98
CA PRO A 64 7.00 25.98 8.23
C PRO A 64 8.06 26.62 9.14
N GLY A 65 8.83 27.57 8.59
CA GLY A 65 9.88 28.30 9.31
C GLY A 65 11.24 28.38 8.60
N GLY A 66 11.43 27.66 7.48
CA GLY A 66 12.48 27.98 6.52
C GLY A 66 12.20 29.30 5.80
N ASP A 67 13.21 29.86 5.11
CA ASP A 67 13.10 31.12 4.36
C ASP A 67 11.80 31.14 3.53
N ARG A 68 10.83 31.93 4.00
CA ARG A 68 9.52 32.09 3.35
C ARG A 68 9.76 32.70 1.98
N GLY A 69 9.81 31.87 0.94
CA GLY A 69 10.07 32.29 -0.44
C GLY A 69 10.94 31.36 -1.28
N SER A 70 11.41 30.23 -0.74
CA SER A 70 12.26 29.29 -1.49
C SER A 70 11.40 28.43 -2.44
N TRP A 71 11.27 28.85 -3.70
CA TRP A 71 10.69 28.02 -4.76
C TRP A 71 11.59 26.81 -5.00
N PHE A 72 11.04 25.61 -4.96
CA PHE A 72 11.75 24.41 -5.38
C PHE A 72 10.84 23.49 -6.17
N THR A 73 11.44 22.67 -7.01
CA THR A 73 10.76 21.75 -7.91
C THR A 73 11.18 20.33 -7.58
N LEU A 74 10.21 19.41 -7.54
CA LEU A 74 10.41 17.98 -7.45
C LEU A 74 10.23 17.36 -8.84
N ALA A 75 11.16 16.51 -9.23
CA ALA A 75 11.05 15.65 -10.41
C ALA A 75 11.09 14.18 -9.99
N LEU A 76 10.04 13.43 -10.32
CA LEU A 76 10.03 11.97 -10.26
C LEU A 76 10.33 11.41 -11.64
N ILE A 77 11.23 10.43 -11.69
CA ILE A 77 11.82 9.89 -12.92
C ILE A 77 11.66 8.39 -12.89
N ASP A 78 11.26 7.79 -14.00
CA ASP A 78 11.16 6.34 -14.15
C ASP A 78 11.85 5.88 -15.43
N ILE A 79 12.55 4.74 -15.35
CA ILE A 79 13.15 4.11 -16.51
C ILE A 79 12.08 3.41 -17.35
N ASP A 80 11.89 3.89 -18.57
CA ASP A 80 10.91 3.34 -19.48
C ASP A 80 11.22 1.87 -19.81
N HIS A 81 10.20 1.02 -19.75
CA HIS A 81 10.30 -0.39 -20.12
C HIS A 81 11.36 -1.19 -19.34
N PHE A 82 11.75 -0.75 -18.13
CA PHE A 82 12.79 -1.42 -17.34
C PHE A 82 12.53 -2.90 -17.08
N LYS A 83 11.26 -3.28 -16.86
CA LYS A 83 10.87 -4.70 -16.76
C LYS A 83 11.25 -5.49 -18.03
N ALA A 84 10.96 -4.97 -19.22
CA ALA A 84 11.30 -5.63 -20.47
C ALA A 84 12.83 -5.78 -20.65
N ILE A 85 13.60 -4.80 -20.18
CA ILE A 85 15.07 -4.89 -20.14
C ILE A 85 15.51 -6.05 -19.26
N ASN A 86 14.97 -6.18 -18.05
CA ASN A 86 15.27 -7.30 -17.15
C ASN A 86 14.83 -8.64 -17.74
N ASP A 87 13.65 -8.71 -18.32
CA ASP A 87 13.09 -9.94 -18.88
C ASP A 87 13.90 -10.41 -20.11
N THR A 88 14.46 -9.48 -20.89
CA THR A 88 15.23 -9.77 -22.12
C THR A 88 16.71 -10.03 -21.84
N HIS A 89 17.33 -9.25 -20.95
CA HIS A 89 18.78 -9.23 -20.75
C HIS A 89 19.22 -9.71 -19.35
N GLY A 90 18.26 -10.05 -18.48
CA GLY A 90 18.50 -10.50 -17.11
C GLY A 90 18.71 -9.36 -16.11
N HIS A 91 18.47 -9.67 -14.83
CA HIS A 91 18.64 -8.71 -13.74
C HIS A 91 20.03 -8.06 -13.65
N PRO A 92 21.16 -8.78 -13.87
CA PRO A 92 22.48 -8.13 -13.87
C PRO A 92 22.62 -7.02 -14.93
N ALA A 93 21.94 -7.14 -16.08
CA ALA A 93 21.92 -6.09 -17.09
C ALA A 93 21.08 -4.89 -16.63
N GLY A 94 19.94 -5.14 -15.98
CA GLY A 94 19.14 -4.11 -15.34
C GLY A 94 19.90 -3.34 -14.26
N ASP A 95 20.74 -4.02 -13.46
CA ASP A 95 21.58 -3.39 -12.44
C ASP A 95 22.58 -2.40 -13.07
N VAL A 96 23.20 -2.77 -14.20
CA VAL A 96 24.10 -1.87 -14.95
C VAL A 96 23.33 -0.68 -15.52
N VAL A 97 22.12 -0.89 -16.03
CA VAL A 97 21.23 0.19 -16.49
C VAL A 97 20.91 1.17 -15.36
N LEU A 98 20.53 0.66 -14.18
CA LEU A 98 20.26 1.50 -13.00
C LEU A 98 21.48 2.32 -12.60
N GLN A 99 22.66 1.69 -12.51
CA GLN A 99 23.92 2.37 -12.21
C GLN A 99 24.26 3.46 -13.23
N ARG A 100 24.04 3.18 -14.51
CA ARG A 100 24.35 4.11 -15.59
C ARG A 100 23.41 5.31 -15.60
N VAL A 101 22.10 5.07 -15.46
CA VAL A 101 21.10 6.15 -15.34
C VAL A 101 21.39 6.99 -14.10
N ALA A 102 21.65 6.37 -12.95
CA ALA A 102 22.02 7.08 -11.72
C ALA A 102 23.22 8.01 -11.90
N ALA A 103 24.28 7.55 -12.57
CA ALA A 103 25.46 8.38 -12.86
C ALA A 103 25.13 9.57 -13.78
N ILE A 104 24.24 9.39 -14.76
CA ILE A 104 23.76 10.47 -15.63
C ILE A 104 22.94 11.49 -14.83
N LEU A 105 22.05 11.03 -13.94
CA LEU A 105 21.25 11.91 -13.07
C LEU A 105 22.14 12.72 -12.12
N ALA A 106 23.10 12.07 -11.45
CA ALA A 106 24.01 12.73 -10.51
C ALA A 106 24.90 13.79 -11.17
N SER A 107 25.41 13.52 -12.37
CA SER A 107 26.27 14.47 -13.10
C SER A 107 25.49 15.49 -13.94
N GLY A 108 24.20 15.24 -14.17
CA GLY A 108 23.39 15.99 -15.11
C GLY A 108 22.67 17.20 -14.54
N LEU A 109 22.54 17.28 -13.21
CA LEU A 109 21.85 18.36 -12.50
C LEU A 109 22.72 18.92 -11.36
N PRO A 110 23.78 19.69 -11.65
CA PRO A 110 24.73 20.19 -10.65
C PRO A 110 24.11 21.17 -9.62
N GLY A 111 22.90 21.68 -9.86
CA GLY A 111 22.15 22.51 -8.92
C GLY A 111 21.13 21.76 -8.06
N ALA A 112 21.02 20.43 -8.20
CA ALA A 112 20.06 19.64 -7.43
C ALA A 112 20.45 19.57 -5.95
N THR A 113 19.46 19.77 -5.07
CA THR A 113 19.62 19.61 -3.61
C THR A 113 19.71 18.14 -3.21
N VAL A 114 18.97 17.28 -3.92
CA VAL A 114 19.04 15.82 -3.75
C VAL A 114 18.78 15.12 -5.07
N VAL A 115 19.55 14.05 -5.31
CA VAL A 115 19.31 13.04 -6.34
C VAL A 115 19.26 11.69 -5.61
N ALA A 116 18.13 11.00 -5.69
CA ALA A 116 17.86 9.79 -4.93
C ALA A 116 17.29 8.67 -5.79
N ARG A 117 17.58 7.43 -5.40
CA ARG A 117 16.80 6.26 -5.86
C ARG A 117 15.57 6.13 -4.97
N PHE A 118 14.41 6.38 -5.55
CA PHE A 118 13.13 6.43 -4.86
C PHE A 118 12.47 5.06 -4.79
N GLY A 119 12.65 4.24 -5.82
CA GLY A 119 12.04 2.92 -5.96
C GLY A 119 12.92 1.93 -6.72
N GLY A 120 12.31 0.87 -7.28
CA GLY A 120 13.02 -0.16 -8.04
C GLY A 120 13.77 0.44 -9.23
N ASP A 121 13.03 1.10 -10.12
CA ASP A 121 13.46 1.78 -11.33
C ASP A 121 13.16 3.29 -11.31
N GLU A 122 12.73 3.79 -10.14
CA GLU A 122 12.31 5.17 -9.93
C GLU A 122 13.40 5.99 -9.22
N PHE A 123 13.57 7.22 -9.66
CA PHE A 123 14.48 8.21 -9.10
C PHE A 123 13.73 9.49 -8.76
N ALA A 124 14.24 10.24 -7.79
CA ALA A 124 13.69 11.53 -7.39
C ALA A 124 14.79 12.59 -7.39
N VAL A 125 14.47 13.77 -7.87
CA VAL A 125 15.37 14.93 -7.87
C VAL A 125 14.67 16.15 -7.33
N VAL A 126 15.28 16.84 -6.37
CA VAL A 126 14.81 18.15 -5.90
C VAL A 126 15.77 19.23 -6.37
N MET A 127 15.22 20.29 -6.98
CA MET A 127 15.97 21.45 -7.45
C MET A 127 15.44 22.72 -6.78
N PRO A 128 16.32 23.57 -6.21
CA PRO A 128 15.93 24.82 -5.54
C PRO A 128 15.69 25.93 -6.58
N ALA A 129 14.82 25.67 -7.55
CA ALA A 129 14.48 26.57 -8.64
C ALA A 129 13.02 26.34 -9.08
N PRO A 130 12.35 27.36 -9.64
CA PRO A 130 11.00 27.22 -10.16
C PRO A 130 10.96 26.36 -11.42
N THR A 131 9.77 25.86 -11.77
CA THR A 131 9.58 24.93 -12.90
C THR A 131 10.08 25.51 -14.23
N GLN A 132 9.94 26.82 -14.44
CA GLN A 132 10.37 27.51 -15.67
C GLN A 132 11.88 27.39 -15.91
N GLU A 133 12.69 27.45 -14.85
CA GLU A 133 14.14 27.33 -14.94
C GLU A 133 14.60 25.87 -15.02
N VAL A 134 13.82 24.97 -14.44
CA VAL A 134 14.11 23.54 -14.35
C VAL A 134 13.71 22.77 -15.62
N ALA A 135 12.75 23.29 -16.41
CA ALA A 135 12.20 22.59 -17.56
C ALA A 135 13.23 22.23 -18.64
N GLY A 136 14.11 23.18 -18.99
CA GLY A 136 15.18 22.96 -19.97
C GLY A 136 16.21 21.92 -19.50
N PRO A 137 16.82 22.07 -18.31
CA PRO A 137 17.74 21.11 -17.74
C PRO A 137 17.19 19.68 -17.63
N ILE A 138 15.94 19.50 -17.17
CA ILE A 138 15.33 18.16 -17.09
C ILE A 138 15.12 17.55 -18.48
N ASP A 139 14.61 18.30 -19.46
CA ASP A 139 14.43 17.74 -20.81
C ASP A 139 15.78 17.42 -21.46
N GLN A 140 16.82 18.21 -21.20
CA GLN A 140 18.18 17.90 -21.64
C GLN A 140 18.71 16.62 -20.98
N LEU A 141 18.44 16.42 -19.68
CA LEU A 141 18.80 15.19 -18.96
C LEU A 141 18.13 13.97 -19.56
N ARG A 142 16.83 14.05 -19.85
CA ARG A 142 16.07 13.01 -20.54
C ARG A 142 16.68 12.67 -21.90
N ARG A 143 16.96 13.68 -22.74
CA ARG A 143 17.61 13.47 -24.05
C ARG A 143 18.98 12.81 -23.92
N ARG A 144 19.75 13.17 -22.89
CA ARG A 144 21.06 12.55 -22.62
C ARG A 144 20.93 11.08 -22.27
N VAL A 145 19.95 10.70 -21.44
CA VAL A 145 19.68 9.29 -21.14
C VAL A 145 19.29 8.56 -22.42
N ALA A 146 18.34 9.10 -23.20
CA ALA A 146 17.90 8.51 -24.47
C ALA A 146 19.01 8.39 -25.53
N ALA A 147 20.01 9.27 -25.50
CA ALA A 147 21.15 9.24 -26.41
C ALA A 147 22.31 8.36 -25.92
N THR A 148 22.23 7.80 -24.71
CA THR A 148 23.31 6.99 -24.14
C THR A 148 22.90 5.52 -24.18
N SER A 149 23.52 4.75 -25.07
CA SER A 149 23.42 3.29 -25.03
C SER A 149 24.19 2.74 -23.82
N VAL A 150 23.58 1.81 -23.09
CA VAL A 150 24.20 1.14 -21.95
C VAL A 150 24.84 -0.16 -22.43
N GLU A 151 26.15 -0.27 -22.28
CA GLU A 151 26.90 -1.46 -22.67
C GLU A 151 26.92 -2.49 -21.52
N VAL A 152 26.38 -3.68 -21.79
CA VAL A 152 26.41 -4.82 -20.87
C VAL A 152 27.07 -5.99 -21.57
N GLY A 153 28.39 -6.13 -21.39
CA GLY A 153 29.19 -7.10 -22.15
C GLY A 153 29.16 -6.78 -23.65
N PRO A 154 28.73 -7.70 -24.53
CA PRO A 154 28.62 -7.45 -25.97
C PRO A 154 27.29 -6.80 -26.41
N VAL A 155 26.34 -6.58 -25.49
CA VAL A 155 24.99 -6.08 -25.80
C VAL A 155 24.92 -4.58 -25.52
N GLN A 156 24.36 -3.82 -26.46
CA GLN A 156 24.02 -2.41 -26.26
C GLN A 156 22.52 -2.28 -26.02
N ILE A 157 22.14 -1.68 -24.90
CA ILE A 157 20.74 -1.49 -24.48
C ILE A 157 20.40 -0.01 -24.59
N GLU A 158 19.37 0.31 -25.37
CA GLU A 158 18.81 1.66 -25.43
C GLU A 158 17.82 1.87 -24.28
N VAL A 159 17.92 3.01 -23.62
CA VAL A 159 17.13 3.31 -22.43
C VAL A 159 16.58 4.72 -22.54
N SER A 160 15.29 4.90 -22.23
CA SER A 160 14.69 6.22 -22.06
C SER A 160 14.10 6.38 -20.67
N ILE A 161 13.81 7.63 -20.30
CA ILE A 161 13.16 7.95 -19.04
C ILE A 161 11.93 8.82 -19.26
N SER A 162 10.90 8.55 -18.45
CA SER A 162 9.74 9.44 -18.30
C SER A 162 9.90 10.25 -17.03
N VAL A 163 9.49 11.52 -17.06
CA VAL A 163 9.69 12.45 -15.94
C VAL A 163 8.41 13.22 -15.64
N GLY A 164 8.01 13.22 -14.36
CA GLY A 164 6.95 14.06 -13.82
C GLY A 164 7.50 15.15 -12.91
N VAL A 165 7.12 16.40 -13.17
CA VAL A 165 7.70 17.57 -12.50
C VAL A 165 6.59 18.38 -11.81
N SER A 166 6.76 18.67 -10.53
CA SER A 166 5.85 19.51 -9.74
C SER A 166 6.61 20.59 -8.97
N GLU A 167 6.05 21.79 -8.93
CA GLU A 167 6.60 22.93 -8.18
C GLU A 167 6.00 23.01 -6.79
N PHE A 168 6.83 23.21 -5.77
CA PHE A 168 6.37 23.38 -4.39
C PHE A 168 5.44 24.59 -4.23
N ARG A 169 4.29 24.36 -3.58
CA ARG A 169 3.34 25.38 -3.17
C ARG A 169 3.53 25.62 -1.67
N GLY A 170 3.73 26.88 -1.27
CA GLY A 170 4.23 27.28 0.05
C GLY A 170 3.46 26.82 1.29
N ASP A 171 2.34 26.12 1.12
CA ASP A 171 1.46 25.58 2.16
C ASP A 171 1.25 24.05 2.08
N GLU A 172 1.89 23.35 1.14
CA GLU A 172 1.69 21.91 0.95
C GLU A 172 2.73 21.05 1.71
N GLU A 173 2.33 19.86 2.15
CA GLU A 173 3.24 18.88 2.72
C GLU A 173 4.02 18.14 1.61
N GLY A 174 5.21 17.61 1.93
CA GLY A 174 6.06 16.89 0.97
C GLY A 174 5.33 15.75 0.26
N GLY A 175 4.44 15.04 0.96
CA GLY A 175 3.60 13.98 0.37
C GLY A 175 2.66 14.48 -0.72
N ALA A 176 2.09 15.68 -0.59
CA ALA A 176 1.23 16.28 -1.61
C ALA A 176 2.04 16.66 -2.87
N LEU A 177 3.25 17.19 -2.68
CA LEU A 177 4.15 17.51 -3.79
C LEU A 177 4.57 16.26 -4.58
N VAL A 178 4.90 15.16 -3.87
CA VAL A 178 5.23 13.84 -4.45
C VAL A 178 4.05 13.30 -5.27
N ARG A 179 2.82 13.36 -4.74
CA ARG A 179 1.62 12.93 -5.46
C ARG A 179 1.43 13.68 -6.77
N ARG A 180 1.61 15.00 -6.78
CA ARG A 180 1.51 15.81 -8.03
C ARG A 180 2.62 15.46 -9.04
N ALA A 181 3.83 15.20 -8.58
CA ALA A 181 4.90 14.72 -9.46
C ALA A 181 4.57 13.34 -10.05
N ASP A 182 3.99 12.44 -9.25
CA ASP A 182 3.61 11.09 -9.70
C ASP A 182 2.51 11.13 -10.77
N GLU A 183 1.48 11.95 -10.59
CA GLU A 183 0.44 12.16 -11.61
C GLU A 183 1.04 12.63 -12.96
N ARG A 184 2.13 13.41 -12.92
CA ARG A 184 2.80 13.96 -14.11
C ARG A 184 3.69 12.89 -14.73
N LEU A 185 4.35 12.08 -13.91
CA LEU A 185 5.12 10.94 -14.37
C LEU A 185 4.21 9.91 -15.04
N TYR A 186 3.02 9.68 -14.47
CA TYR A 186 1.99 8.86 -15.07
C TYR A 186 1.56 9.41 -16.44
N ARG A 187 1.30 10.73 -16.54
CA ARG A 187 1.00 11.38 -17.82
C ARG A 187 2.11 11.17 -18.85
N ALA A 188 3.37 11.36 -18.44
CA ALA A 188 4.52 11.13 -19.29
C ALA A 188 4.56 9.69 -19.85
N LYS A 189 4.26 8.70 -18.99
CA LYS A 189 4.22 7.28 -19.36
C LYS A 189 3.11 6.94 -20.36
N ASN A 190 1.92 7.54 -20.28
CA ASN A 190 0.82 7.19 -21.20
C ASN A 190 0.82 7.96 -22.51
N GLU A 191 1.31 9.19 -22.50
CA GLU A 191 1.29 10.01 -23.71
C GLU A 191 2.37 9.58 -24.72
N GLY A 192 3.18 8.56 -24.39
CA GLY A 192 4.14 7.92 -25.29
C GLY A 192 5.55 7.76 -24.73
N ARG A 193 5.73 7.94 -23.41
CA ARG A 193 7.03 7.82 -22.70
C ARG A 193 8.09 8.79 -23.24
N ASN A 194 9.32 8.65 -22.75
CA ASN A 194 10.48 9.44 -23.14
C ASN A 194 10.17 10.94 -23.21
N ARG A 195 9.53 11.48 -22.16
CA ARG A 195 9.11 12.88 -22.09
C ARG A 195 9.07 13.41 -20.66
N VAL A 196 8.95 14.73 -20.58
CA VAL A 196 8.78 15.46 -19.32
C VAL A 196 7.39 16.07 -19.29
N CYS A 197 6.65 15.86 -18.21
CA CYS A 197 5.36 16.50 -17.96
C CYS A 197 5.47 17.41 -16.74
N PHE A 198 4.95 18.62 -16.86
CA PHE A 198 4.97 19.66 -15.82
C PHE A 198 3.55 19.92 -15.28
N ASP A 199 3.45 20.62 -14.15
CA ASP A 199 2.19 21.24 -13.74
C ASP A 199 1.69 22.21 -14.83
N ALA A 200 0.38 22.23 -15.07
CA ALA A 200 -0.22 23.20 -15.97
C ALA A 200 -0.05 24.61 -15.36
N ALA A 201 0.72 25.47 -16.03
CA ALA A 201 0.92 26.85 -15.60
C ALA A 201 -0.40 27.62 -15.68
N LEU A 202 -0.74 28.32 -14.58
CA LEU A 202 -1.60 29.49 -14.59
C LEU A 202 -1.11 30.44 -15.70
N THR A 203 -1.84 30.49 -16.81
CA THR A 203 -1.67 31.53 -17.83
C THR A 203 -3.05 32.05 -18.21
N GLU A 204 -3.26 33.30 -17.80
CA GLU A 204 -4.23 34.30 -18.27
C GLU A 204 -5.71 34.22 -17.87
N SER A 205 -6.04 35.11 -16.92
CA SER A 205 -7.18 36.03 -16.93
C SER A 205 -8.19 35.88 -18.07
N GLY A 206 -9.33 35.27 -17.79
CA GLY A 206 -10.51 35.28 -18.66
C GLY A 206 -11.73 34.75 -17.92
N SER A 207 -12.76 35.59 -17.79
CA SER A 207 -14.00 35.36 -17.06
C SER A 207 -14.49 33.91 -17.01
N ILE A 208 -14.72 33.40 -15.80
CA ILE A 208 -15.61 32.26 -15.59
C ILE A 208 -17.01 32.72 -15.96
N ARG A 209 -17.46 32.40 -17.18
CA ARG A 209 -18.87 32.25 -17.47
C ARG A 209 -19.23 30.80 -17.20
N HIS A 210 -20.08 30.61 -16.21
CA HIS A 210 -20.96 29.44 -16.13
C HIS A 210 -21.60 29.17 -17.49
N THR A 211 -21.28 28.04 -18.10
CA THR A 211 -22.20 27.32 -18.98
C THR A 211 -21.98 25.85 -18.75
N GLY A 212 -22.98 25.19 -18.17
CA GLY A 212 -23.09 23.74 -18.20
C GLY A 212 -23.18 23.26 -19.64
N GLY A 213 -22.52 22.14 -19.91
CA GLY A 213 -22.59 21.43 -21.17
C GLY A 213 -22.27 19.98 -20.89
N LEU A 214 -23.30 19.14 -20.87
CA LEU A 214 -23.18 17.69 -20.86
C LEU A 214 -22.19 17.23 -21.92
N ILE A 215 -21.22 16.41 -21.51
CA ILE A 215 -20.67 15.36 -22.37
C ILE A 215 -21.00 14.04 -21.68
N ARG A 216 -22.24 13.61 -21.89
CA ARG A 216 -22.56 12.19 -21.98
C ARG A 216 -22.08 11.73 -23.35
N SER A 217 -21.07 10.90 -23.40
CA SER A 217 -20.86 9.99 -24.52
C SER A 217 -20.12 8.76 -24.02
N ASP A 218 -20.86 7.65 -24.05
CA ASP A 218 -20.41 6.29 -24.26
C ASP A 218 -19.64 5.62 -23.11
N PHE A 219 -20.28 5.56 -21.96
CA PHE A 219 -20.13 4.43 -21.04
C PHE A 219 -21.43 3.64 -21.08
N GLU A 220 -21.43 2.56 -21.86
CA GLU A 220 -22.42 1.50 -21.67
C GLU A 220 -22.22 0.95 -20.25
N ASN A 221 -23.22 1.26 -19.42
CA ASN A 221 -23.41 0.74 -18.08
C ASN A 221 -23.34 -0.79 -18.11
N ASP A 222 -22.28 -1.35 -17.54
CA ASP A 222 -22.30 -2.71 -17.01
C ASP A 222 -21.60 -2.77 -15.63
N THR A 223 -21.76 -1.69 -14.86
CA THR A 223 -21.45 -1.63 -13.42
C THR A 223 -22.73 -1.47 -12.63
N HIS A 224 -23.62 -2.47 -12.74
CA HIS A 224 -24.45 -2.82 -11.59
C HIS A 224 -23.51 -3.49 -10.57
N LEU A 225 -22.94 -2.69 -9.66
CA LEU A 225 -22.38 -3.22 -8.42
C LEU A 225 -23.57 -3.68 -7.58
N GLU A 226 -24.11 -4.86 -7.88
CA GLU A 226 -25.17 -5.46 -7.07
C GLU A 226 -24.65 -5.59 -5.63
N MET A 227 -25.38 -4.99 -4.68
CA MET A 227 -25.30 -5.35 -3.28
C MET A 227 -25.84 -6.77 -3.11
N THR A 228 -25.04 -7.78 -3.43
CA THR A 228 -25.46 -9.18 -3.32
C THR A 228 -25.77 -9.54 -1.86
N SER A 229 -27.03 -9.85 -1.55
CA SER A 229 -27.49 -10.55 -0.33
C SER A 229 -27.32 -12.07 -0.46
N PRO A 230 -27.44 -12.82 0.65
CA PRO A 230 -26.44 -13.01 1.70
C PRO A 230 -25.29 -13.93 1.25
N CYS A 231 -24.15 -13.75 1.93
CA CYS A 231 -22.92 -14.52 1.79
C CYS A 231 -23.13 -16.05 1.72
N PRO A 232 -22.41 -16.80 0.85
CA PRO A 232 -22.30 -18.25 1.01
C PRO A 232 -21.78 -18.59 2.42
N ALA A 233 -22.14 -19.76 2.95
CA ALA A 233 -21.69 -20.20 4.27
C ALA A 233 -20.17 -19.96 4.43
N PRO A 234 -19.69 -19.39 5.55
CA PRO A 234 -18.29 -19.05 5.66
C PRO A 234 -17.44 -20.30 5.51
N ILE A 235 -16.39 -20.12 4.72
CA ILE A 235 -15.41 -21.14 4.45
C ILE A 235 -14.71 -21.53 5.76
N LEU A 236 -14.19 -22.76 5.82
CA LEU A 236 -13.46 -23.20 7.00
C LEU A 236 -12.25 -22.28 7.22
N THR A 237 -12.25 -21.53 8.32
CA THR A 237 -11.09 -20.72 8.70
C THR A 237 -10.40 -21.39 9.88
N CYS A 238 -9.12 -21.73 9.75
CA CYS A 238 -8.37 -22.40 10.79
C CYS A 238 -6.91 -21.96 10.81
N THR A 239 -6.25 -22.18 11.94
CA THR A 239 -4.84 -21.90 12.17
C THR A 239 -3.98 -23.13 11.89
N LEU A 240 -2.67 -22.92 11.73
CA LEU A 240 -1.73 -24.03 11.58
C LEU A 240 -1.76 -24.99 12.79
N ASP A 241 -1.93 -24.47 14.00
CA ASP A 241 -2.00 -25.25 15.25
C ASP A 241 -3.26 -26.14 15.31
N GLU A 242 -4.39 -25.65 14.78
CA GLU A 242 -5.62 -26.43 14.67
C GLU A 242 -5.49 -27.59 13.68
N LEU A 243 -4.69 -27.45 12.62
CA LEU A 243 -4.37 -28.57 11.72
C LEU A 243 -3.60 -29.68 12.44
N GLU A 244 -2.83 -29.34 13.47
CA GLU A 244 -2.09 -30.34 14.26
C GLU A 244 -2.99 -31.05 15.26
N THR A 245 -3.83 -30.28 15.94
CA THR A 245 -4.58 -30.72 17.12
C THR A 245 -5.97 -31.26 16.79
N ASN A 246 -6.56 -30.92 15.64
CA ASN A 246 -7.92 -31.28 15.26
C ASN A 246 -7.96 -32.08 13.94
N ALA A 247 -8.19 -33.39 14.03
CA ALA A 247 -8.26 -34.27 12.88
C ALA A 247 -9.40 -33.91 11.90
N ALA A 248 -10.57 -33.52 12.42
CA ALA A 248 -11.72 -33.19 11.57
C ALA A 248 -11.49 -31.92 10.75
N VAL A 249 -10.77 -30.94 11.32
CA VAL A 249 -10.36 -29.72 10.59
C VAL A 249 -9.28 -30.05 9.56
N ARG A 250 -8.29 -30.86 9.95
CA ARG A 250 -7.21 -31.29 9.06
C ARG A 250 -7.72 -32.08 7.85
N ASP A 251 -8.68 -32.97 8.02
CA ASP A 251 -9.20 -33.79 6.91
C ASP A 251 -9.97 -32.96 5.87
N ARG A 252 -10.44 -31.76 6.24
CA ARG A 252 -11.14 -30.83 5.34
C ARG A 252 -10.24 -29.94 4.50
N VAL A 253 -8.93 -29.94 4.76
CA VAL A 253 -7.96 -29.09 4.01
C VAL A 253 -6.90 -29.91 3.27
N LYS A 254 -6.96 -31.24 3.38
CA LYS A 254 -5.95 -32.15 2.84
C LYS A 254 -6.21 -32.56 1.40
N GLN A 255 -5.15 -32.92 0.67
CA GLN A 255 -5.23 -33.52 -0.67
C GLN A 255 -5.94 -32.63 -1.70
N GLY A 256 -5.92 -31.32 -1.45
CA GLY A 256 -6.58 -30.31 -2.26
C GLY A 256 -5.64 -29.55 -3.17
N ALA A 257 -6.18 -28.45 -3.72
CA ALA A 257 -5.39 -27.43 -4.39
C ALA A 257 -5.12 -26.25 -3.45
N VAL A 258 -3.88 -25.78 -3.45
CA VAL A 258 -3.41 -24.72 -2.55
C VAL A 258 -2.92 -23.51 -3.32
N SER A 259 -3.22 -22.33 -2.79
CA SER A 259 -2.46 -21.10 -3.07
C SER A 259 -2.05 -20.40 -1.79
N ILE A 260 -0.88 -19.78 -1.78
CA ILE A 260 -0.25 -19.11 -0.66
C ILE A 260 -0.04 -17.64 -1.03
N GLY A 261 -0.54 -16.75 -0.18
CA GLY A 261 -0.36 -15.32 -0.43
C GLY A 261 -0.95 -14.48 0.69
N ASN A 262 -0.71 -13.17 0.61
CA ASN A 262 -1.30 -12.26 1.59
C ASN A 262 -2.79 -11.98 1.31
N PHE A 263 -3.18 -12.00 0.03
CA PHE A 263 -4.55 -11.79 -0.47
C PHE A 263 -5.31 -10.58 0.11
N ASP A 264 -4.59 -9.58 0.61
CA ASP A 264 -5.20 -8.45 1.31
C ASP A 264 -6.02 -7.58 0.34
N GLY A 265 -7.30 -7.39 0.66
CA GLY A 265 -8.29 -6.74 -0.19
C GLY A 265 -9.08 -7.69 -1.10
N VAL A 266 -8.62 -8.94 -1.32
CA VAL A 266 -9.22 -9.92 -2.25
C VAL A 266 -9.70 -9.24 -3.55
N HIS A 267 -8.82 -8.43 -4.15
CA HIS A 267 -9.15 -7.57 -5.28
C HIS A 267 -9.39 -8.33 -6.59
N VAL A 268 -9.81 -7.64 -7.66
CA VAL A 268 -10.12 -8.29 -8.94
C VAL A 268 -8.94 -9.07 -9.52
N GLY A 269 -7.70 -8.66 -9.24
CA GLY A 269 -6.50 -9.42 -9.61
C GLY A 269 -6.38 -10.79 -8.93
N HIS A 270 -6.93 -10.96 -7.72
CA HIS A 270 -6.94 -12.26 -7.04
C HIS A 270 -8.05 -13.18 -7.57
N ARG A 271 -9.12 -12.63 -8.19
CA ARG A 271 -10.28 -13.40 -8.66
C ARG A 271 -9.88 -14.53 -9.60
N GLU A 272 -9.05 -14.24 -10.59
CA GLU A 272 -8.60 -15.24 -11.56
C GLU A 272 -7.80 -16.33 -10.86
N LEU A 273 -6.79 -15.95 -10.05
CA LEU A 273 -5.94 -16.90 -9.35
C LEU A 273 -6.76 -17.80 -8.41
N LEU A 274 -7.69 -17.24 -7.64
CA LEU A 274 -8.57 -18.01 -6.74
C LEU A 274 -9.53 -18.91 -7.53
N GLY A 275 -10.06 -18.45 -8.66
CA GLY A 275 -10.85 -19.30 -9.55
C GLY A 275 -10.05 -20.48 -10.13
N ARG A 276 -8.74 -20.28 -10.40
CA ARG A 276 -7.84 -21.38 -10.79
C ARG A 276 -7.56 -22.35 -9.66
N VAL A 277 -7.50 -21.89 -8.41
CA VAL A 277 -7.41 -22.77 -7.23
C VAL A 277 -8.64 -23.67 -7.16
N ALA A 278 -9.85 -23.09 -7.27
CA ALA A 278 -11.10 -23.86 -7.25
C ALA A 278 -11.13 -24.91 -8.39
N ALA A 279 -10.79 -24.52 -9.61
CA ALA A 279 -10.72 -25.45 -10.74
C ALA A 279 -9.63 -26.52 -10.60
N ALA A 280 -8.51 -26.22 -9.93
CA ALA A 280 -7.48 -27.19 -9.62
C ALA A 280 -7.94 -28.19 -8.54
N ALA A 281 -8.66 -27.71 -7.53
CA ALA A 281 -9.23 -28.52 -6.46
C ALA A 281 -10.23 -29.56 -7.01
N GLU A 282 -11.11 -29.13 -7.90
CA GLU A 282 -12.05 -30.01 -8.61
C GLU A 282 -11.33 -31.12 -9.40
N ARG A 283 -10.23 -30.79 -10.09
CA ARG A 283 -9.44 -31.77 -10.87
C ARG A 283 -8.78 -32.84 -10.00
N VAL A 284 -8.32 -32.47 -8.81
CA VAL A 284 -7.68 -33.41 -7.88
C VAL A 284 -8.68 -34.13 -6.97
N GLY A 285 -9.95 -33.72 -7.00
CA GLY A 285 -11.01 -34.30 -6.16
C GLY A 285 -10.88 -33.95 -4.68
N GLY A 286 -10.29 -32.79 -4.36
CA GLY A 286 -10.03 -32.32 -3.00
C GLY A 286 -10.47 -30.87 -2.78
N PRO A 287 -10.21 -30.28 -1.59
CA PRO A 287 -10.63 -28.93 -1.24
C PRO A 287 -9.81 -27.82 -1.92
N ALA A 288 -10.43 -26.68 -2.19
CA ALA A 288 -9.77 -25.44 -2.58
C ALA A 288 -9.31 -24.69 -1.32
N VAL A 289 -8.00 -24.57 -1.13
CA VAL A 289 -7.41 -24.04 0.09
C VAL A 289 -6.55 -22.82 -0.21
N VAL A 290 -6.75 -21.76 0.57
CA VAL A 290 -5.89 -20.58 0.55
C VAL A 290 -5.13 -20.49 1.86
N VAL A 291 -3.83 -20.25 1.78
CA VAL A 291 -2.98 -20.00 2.96
C VAL A 291 -2.59 -18.53 3.00
N VAL A 292 -2.81 -17.91 4.16
CA VAL A 292 -2.39 -16.53 4.45
C VAL A 292 -1.46 -16.48 5.65
N LEU A 293 -0.59 -15.48 5.69
CA LEU A 293 0.20 -15.16 6.87
C LEU A 293 -0.45 -13.99 7.62
N ASP A 294 -0.76 -14.18 8.91
CA ASP A 294 -1.29 -13.13 9.77
C ASP A 294 -0.52 -13.06 11.11
N PRO A 295 -0.13 -11.86 11.60
CA PRO A 295 -0.20 -10.58 10.91
C PRO A 295 0.65 -10.57 9.63
N HIS A 296 0.51 -9.53 8.79
CA HIS A 296 1.30 -9.41 7.57
C HIS A 296 2.81 -9.60 7.86
N PRO A 297 3.59 -10.35 7.05
CA PRO A 297 5.01 -10.61 7.36
C PRO A 297 5.85 -9.35 7.59
N ALA A 298 5.54 -8.27 6.86
CA ALA A 298 6.16 -6.96 7.07
C ALA A 298 5.89 -6.37 8.47
N THR A 299 4.80 -6.72 9.15
CA THR A 299 4.54 -6.31 10.54
C THR A 299 5.56 -6.89 11.50
N VAL A 300 6.06 -8.09 11.24
CA VAL A 300 7.06 -8.75 12.08
C VAL A 300 8.47 -8.38 11.65
N LEU A 301 8.75 -8.37 10.34
CA LEU A 301 10.09 -8.09 9.82
C LEU A 301 10.43 -6.60 9.80
N ARG A 302 9.44 -5.72 9.61
CA ARG A 302 9.60 -4.28 9.41
C ARG A 302 8.42 -3.49 10.01
N PRO A 303 8.18 -3.59 11.34
CA PRO A 303 6.97 -3.05 12.00
C PRO A 303 6.69 -1.58 11.68
N HIS A 304 7.72 -0.75 11.56
CA HIS A 304 7.57 0.68 11.26
C HIS A 304 7.14 1.02 9.82
N SER A 305 7.12 0.04 8.92
CA SER A 305 6.74 0.21 7.51
C SER A 305 5.71 -0.83 7.07
N ALA A 306 5.05 -1.47 8.05
CA ALA A 306 4.03 -2.45 7.75
C ALA A 306 2.85 -1.77 7.06
N PRO A 307 2.38 -2.30 5.92
CA PRO A 307 1.27 -1.69 5.23
C PRO A 307 0.00 -1.79 6.08
N ALA A 308 -0.83 -0.75 6.05
CA ALA A 308 -2.15 -0.80 6.67
C ALA A 308 -2.99 -1.92 6.04
N ARG A 309 -3.72 -2.65 6.87
CA ARG A 309 -4.55 -3.78 6.44
C ARG A 309 -5.78 -3.27 5.66
N LEU A 310 -6.03 -3.81 4.48
CA LEU A 310 -7.27 -3.53 3.73
C LEU A 310 -8.45 -4.34 4.26
N THR A 311 -8.20 -5.59 4.65
CA THR A 311 -9.24 -6.55 5.04
C THR A 311 -8.82 -7.40 6.25
N THR A 312 -9.75 -7.63 7.17
CA THR A 312 -9.59 -8.61 8.26
C THR A 312 -9.60 -10.04 7.70
N ILE A 313 -9.10 -10.99 8.49
CA ILE A 313 -9.13 -12.41 8.11
C ILE A 313 -10.57 -12.89 7.87
N ALA A 314 -11.50 -12.52 8.76
CA ALA A 314 -12.92 -12.83 8.59
C ALA A 314 -13.47 -12.30 7.26
N ARG A 315 -13.15 -11.06 6.89
CA ARG A 315 -13.59 -10.48 5.61
C ARG A 315 -12.93 -11.14 4.41
N ARG A 316 -11.66 -11.55 4.50
CA ARG A 316 -11.01 -12.33 3.43
C ARG A 316 -11.71 -13.67 3.22
N ALA A 317 -12.01 -14.39 4.30
CA ALA A 317 -12.73 -15.65 4.25
C ALA A 317 -14.10 -15.50 3.58
N GLU A 318 -14.84 -14.46 3.93
CA GLU A 318 -16.12 -14.11 3.32
C GLU A 318 -16.00 -13.89 1.80
N LEU A 319 -15.06 -13.04 1.38
CA LEU A 319 -14.82 -12.72 -0.03
C LEU A 319 -14.34 -13.94 -0.83
N MET A 320 -13.54 -14.82 -0.21
CA MET A 320 -13.03 -16.05 -0.83
C MET A 320 -14.11 -17.13 -0.97
N GLY A 321 -15.08 -17.19 -0.05
CA GLY A 321 -16.21 -18.13 -0.16
C GLY A 321 -17.05 -17.89 -1.40
N GLY A 322 -17.26 -16.62 -1.78
CA GLY A 322 -17.92 -16.27 -3.05
C GLY A 322 -17.14 -16.67 -4.31
N LEU A 323 -15.89 -17.15 -4.18
CA LEU A 323 -15.01 -17.55 -5.28
C LEU A 323 -14.76 -19.06 -5.35
N GLY A 324 -15.47 -19.87 -4.55
CA GLY A 324 -15.33 -21.32 -4.55
C GLY A 324 -14.11 -21.82 -3.77
N ILE A 325 -13.59 -21.04 -2.83
CA ILE A 325 -12.59 -21.50 -1.86
C ILE A 325 -13.31 -22.24 -0.72
N ASP A 326 -12.79 -23.38 -0.29
CA ASP A 326 -13.39 -24.19 0.78
C ASP A 326 -12.80 -23.88 2.16
N ALA A 327 -11.52 -23.49 2.20
CA ALA A 327 -10.82 -23.21 3.44
C ALA A 327 -9.77 -22.09 3.34
N LEU A 328 -9.67 -21.30 4.40
CA LEU A 328 -8.62 -20.32 4.66
C LEU A 328 -7.76 -20.79 5.85
N VAL A 329 -6.51 -21.13 5.56
CA VAL A 329 -5.52 -21.51 6.58
C VAL A 329 -4.69 -20.28 6.95
N VAL A 330 -4.69 -19.93 8.23
CA VAL A 330 -4.00 -18.76 8.78
C VAL A 330 -2.72 -19.24 9.46
N CYS A 331 -1.59 -18.96 8.81
CA CYS A 331 -0.28 -19.22 9.37
C CYS A 331 0.18 -18.03 10.24
N PRO A 332 0.60 -18.27 11.49
CA PRO A 332 1.13 -17.19 12.32
C PRO A 332 2.48 -16.75 11.74
N ALA A 333 2.62 -15.45 11.47
CA ALA A 333 3.85 -14.89 10.90
C ALA A 333 4.98 -14.72 11.93
N THR A 334 5.23 -15.73 12.77
CA THR A 334 6.26 -15.66 13.81
C THR A 334 7.66 -15.58 13.20
N GLN A 335 8.62 -15.03 13.95
CA GLN A 335 10.01 -14.97 13.49
C GLN A 335 10.58 -16.37 13.23
N GLU A 336 10.17 -17.38 14.01
CA GLU A 336 10.51 -18.78 13.76
C GLU A 336 10.00 -19.26 12.41
N PHE A 337 8.71 -19.03 12.12
CA PHE A 337 8.08 -19.44 10.87
C PHE A 337 8.72 -18.74 9.66
N LEU A 338 8.97 -17.44 9.76
CA LEU A 338 9.58 -16.64 8.69
C LEU A 338 11.07 -16.96 8.44
N ASN A 339 11.76 -17.59 9.40
CA ASN A 339 13.17 -17.98 9.28
C ASN A 339 13.39 -19.37 8.64
N ARG A 340 12.31 -20.10 8.32
CA ARG A 340 12.39 -21.42 7.65
C ARG A 340 12.89 -21.28 6.22
N THR A 341 13.67 -22.25 5.75
CA THR A 341 14.09 -22.28 4.35
C THR A 341 12.90 -22.54 3.42
N ALA A 342 13.07 -22.32 2.12
CA ALA A 342 12.03 -22.62 1.14
C ALA A 342 11.63 -24.10 1.17
N ASP A 343 12.62 -25.00 1.24
CA ASP A 343 12.43 -26.44 1.32
C ASP A 343 11.70 -26.84 2.61
N ASP A 344 12.16 -26.36 3.78
CA ASP A 344 11.51 -26.66 5.06
C ASP A 344 10.05 -26.16 5.10
N PHE A 345 9.79 -25.00 4.49
CA PHE A 345 8.45 -24.44 4.39
C PHE A 345 7.55 -25.31 3.49
N PHE A 346 8.08 -25.76 2.35
CA PHE A 346 7.36 -26.62 1.42
C PHE A 346 7.04 -27.98 2.06
N ASP A 347 8.02 -28.61 2.70
CA ASP A 347 7.83 -29.91 3.34
C ASP A 347 6.81 -29.81 4.48
N LEU A 348 6.99 -28.83 5.38
CA LEU A 348 6.07 -28.62 6.49
C LEU A 348 4.64 -28.33 6.00
N LEU A 349 4.44 -27.29 5.19
CA LEU A 349 3.11 -26.81 4.90
C LEU A 349 2.45 -27.60 3.77
N ILE A 350 3.13 -27.73 2.63
CA ILE A 350 2.57 -28.30 1.41
C ILE A 350 2.53 -29.82 1.48
N SER A 351 3.63 -30.46 1.86
CA SER A 351 3.71 -31.93 1.88
C SER A 351 3.09 -32.56 3.13
N ASP A 352 3.37 -32.03 4.32
CA ASP A 352 2.98 -32.69 5.57
C ASP A 352 1.60 -32.25 6.07
N ARG A 353 1.38 -30.94 6.22
CA ARG A 353 0.16 -30.40 6.84
C ARG A 353 -1.03 -30.45 5.89
N LEU A 354 -0.87 -29.89 4.69
CA LEU A 354 -1.93 -29.82 3.69
C LEU A 354 -1.94 -31.02 2.75
N GLN A 355 -0.84 -31.77 2.63
CA GLN A 355 -0.75 -32.89 1.70
C GLN A 355 -1.27 -32.52 0.30
N ALA A 356 -0.93 -31.31 -0.17
CA ALA A 356 -1.57 -30.72 -1.34
C ALA A 356 -1.19 -31.49 -2.62
N GLU A 357 -2.16 -31.69 -3.51
CA GLU A 357 -1.97 -32.37 -4.79
C GLU A 357 -1.75 -31.38 -5.95
N ALA A 358 -2.25 -30.16 -5.78
CA ALA A 358 -2.08 -29.07 -6.72
C ALA A 358 -1.66 -27.78 -6.02
N ILE A 359 -0.78 -27.02 -6.68
CA ILE A 359 -0.38 -25.69 -6.27
C ILE A 359 -0.70 -24.71 -7.41
N VAL A 360 -1.29 -23.57 -7.07
CA VAL A 360 -1.61 -22.51 -8.03
C VAL A 360 -1.02 -21.19 -7.54
N GLU A 361 -0.10 -20.63 -8.31
CA GLU A 361 0.62 -19.41 -7.92
C GLU A 361 0.82 -18.41 -9.07
N GLY A 362 1.13 -17.17 -8.72
CA GLY A 362 1.55 -16.16 -9.70
C GLY A 362 3.04 -16.25 -10.05
N PRO A 363 3.49 -15.64 -11.16
CA PRO A 363 4.90 -15.64 -11.57
C PRO A 363 5.84 -14.91 -10.60
N ASN A 364 5.29 -14.01 -9.77
CA ASN A 364 6.03 -13.23 -8.76
C ASN A 364 5.94 -13.84 -7.36
N PHE A 365 5.63 -15.14 -7.24
CA PHE A 365 5.55 -15.82 -5.95
C PHE A 365 6.95 -16.12 -5.40
N PHE A 366 7.16 -15.75 -4.13
CA PHE A 366 8.38 -16.01 -3.38
C PHE A 366 8.03 -16.57 -2.00
N PHE A 367 8.84 -17.52 -1.51
CA PHE A 367 8.63 -18.17 -0.22
C PHE A 367 9.96 -18.56 0.43
N GLY A 368 9.88 -18.91 1.72
CA GLY A 368 11.06 -19.17 2.55
C GLY A 368 11.84 -17.92 2.94
N ARG A 369 12.79 -18.12 3.86
CA ARG A 369 13.68 -17.07 4.39
C ARG A 369 14.38 -16.34 3.24
N ASP A 370 14.45 -15.02 3.37
CA ASP A 370 15.09 -14.11 2.41
C ASP A 370 14.58 -14.25 0.96
N ARG A 371 13.35 -14.77 0.77
CA ARG A 371 12.79 -15.09 -0.55
C ARG A 371 13.65 -16.11 -1.31
N GLY A 372 14.29 -17.04 -0.60
CA GLY A 372 15.17 -18.05 -1.19
C GLY A 372 14.46 -19.05 -2.10
N GLY A 373 13.14 -19.16 -2.04
CA GLY A 373 12.30 -19.91 -2.96
C GLY A 373 11.58 -19.00 -3.93
N ASP A 374 11.74 -19.25 -5.23
CA ASP A 374 10.98 -18.65 -6.32
C ASP A 374 10.10 -19.70 -7.01
N VAL A 375 9.39 -19.31 -8.07
CA VAL A 375 8.53 -20.22 -8.86
C VAL A 375 9.33 -21.37 -9.50
N ASN A 376 10.61 -21.17 -9.83
CA ASN A 376 11.47 -22.24 -10.39
C ASN A 376 11.83 -23.28 -9.34
N ARG A 377 12.14 -22.83 -8.12
CA ARG A 377 12.35 -23.72 -6.98
C ARG A 377 11.07 -24.47 -6.65
N LEU A 378 9.93 -23.79 -6.61
CA LEU A 378 8.62 -24.41 -6.40
C LEU A 378 8.33 -25.49 -7.45
N ARG A 379 8.59 -25.21 -8.73
CA ARG A 379 8.45 -26.18 -9.83
C ARG A 379 9.31 -27.43 -9.62
N THR A 380 10.56 -27.24 -9.20
CA THR A 380 11.48 -28.35 -8.88
C THR A 380 10.92 -29.22 -7.74
N LEU A 381 10.47 -28.60 -6.65
CA LEU A 381 9.93 -29.32 -5.48
C LEU A 381 8.62 -30.06 -5.83
N CYS A 382 7.76 -29.44 -6.66
CA CYS A 382 6.54 -30.09 -7.14
C CYS A 382 6.86 -31.32 -7.99
N GLN A 383 7.81 -31.22 -8.93
CA GLN A 383 8.26 -32.35 -9.76
C GLN A 383 8.85 -33.50 -8.91
N GLN A 384 9.65 -33.18 -7.91
CA GLN A 384 10.25 -34.16 -7.00
C GLN A 384 9.22 -34.90 -6.14
N THR A 385 8.12 -34.23 -5.80
CA THR A 385 7.09 -34.77 -4.91
C THR A 385 5.80 -35.18 -5.62
N GLY A 386 5.78 -35.17 -6.96
CA GLY A 386 4.64 -35.60 -7.78
C GLY A 386 3.44 -34.66 -7.78
N LYS A 387 3.59 -33.41 -7.33
CA LYS A 387 2.51 -32.42 -7.23
C LYS A 387 2.36 -31.62 -8.53
N SER A 388 1.13 -31.25 -8.86
CA SER A 388 0.88 -30.37 -10.00
C SER A 388 1.08 -28.90 -9.65
N LEU A 389 1.64 -28.11 -10.58
CA LEU A 389 1.85 -26.67 -10.42
C LEU A 389 1.28 -25.92 -11.62
N GLU A 390 0.37 -24.99 -11.35
CA GLU A 390 -0.17 -24.03 -12.33
C GLU A 390 0.36 -22.63 -12.00
N VAL A 391 0.94 -21.95 -12.99
CA VAL A 391 1.41 -20.56 -12.85
C VAL A 391 0.44 -19.65 -13.60
N VAL A 392 -0.22 -18.76 -12.87
CA VAL A 392 -1.30 -17.91 -13.38
C VAL A 392 -0.79 -16.49 -13.58
N GLU A 393 -0.83 -16.03 -14.82
CA GLU A 393 -0.47 -14.65 -15.16
C GLU A 393 -1.50 -13.65 -14.63
N PRO A 394 -1.09 -12.52 -14.02
CA PRO A 394 -2.02 -11.52 -13.52
C PRO A 394 -2.88 -10.91 -14.63
N ARG A 395 -4.19 -10.80 -14.41
CA ARG A 395 -5.07 -10.04 -15.32
C ARG A 395 -4.78 -8.54 -15.25
N LEU A 396 -4.69 -7.90 -16.42
CA LEU A 396 -4.65 -6.45 -16.58
C LEU A 396 -6.09 -5.94 -16.81
N LYS A 397 -6.57 -5.01 -15.98
CA LYS A 397 -7.84 -4.28 -16.23
C LYS A 397 -7.47 -2.94 -16.87
N GLY A 398 -7.91 -2.70 -18.11
CA GLY A 398 -7.63 -1.45 -18.83
C GLY A 398 -6.14 -1.11 -18.96
N GLN A 399 -5.28 -2.11 -19.19
CA GLN A 399 -3.80 -2.00 -19.29
C GLN A 399 -3.04 -1.65 -17.99
N ARG A 400 -3.71 -1.60 -16.82
CA ARG A 400 -3.08 -1.31 -15.51
C ARG A 400 -3.12 -2.55 -14.60
N MET A 401 -1.99 -2.84 -13.93
CA MET A 401 -1.91 -3.90 -12.92
C MET A 401 -2.65 -3.47 -11.64
N VAL A 402 -3.59 -4.30 -11.18
CA VAL A 402 -4.27 -4.11 -9.88
C VAL A 402 -3.42 -4.73 -8.78
N SER A 403 -3.19 -4.00 -7.68
CA SER A 403 -2.42 -4.49 -6.52
C SER A 403 -2.94 -3.90 -5.21
N SER A 404 -2.71 -4.60 -4.09
CA SER A 404 -3.07 -4.08 -2.77
C SER A 404 -2.40 -2.74 -2.43
N SER A 405 -1.20 -2.46 -2.94
CA SER A 405 -0.52 -1.16 -2.72
C SER A 405 -1.30 -0.01 -3.35
N ARG A 406 -1.71 -0.16 -4.61
CA ARG A 406 -2.50 0.86 -5.32
C ARG A 406 -3.87 1.09 -4.70
N ILE A 407 -4.49 0.03 -4.19
CA ILE A 407 -5.78 0.15 -3.49
C ILE A 407 -5.60 0.94 -2.19
N ARG A 408 -4.52 0.68 -1.44
CA ARG A 408 -4.20 1.48 -0.23
C ARG A 408 -3.94 2.95 -0.57
N GLU A 409 -3.19 3.22 -1.64
CA GLU A 409 -2.93 4.59 -2.11
C GLU A 409 -4.23 5.32 -2.46
N ALA A 410 -5.12 4.68 -3.23
CA ALA A 410 -6.41 5.26 -3.59
C ALA A 410 -7.29 5.53 -2.35
N ILE A 411 -7.40 4.57 -1.42
CA ILE A 411 -8.18 4.74 -0.19
C ILE A 411 -7.59 5.86 0.68
N ALA A 412 -6.26 5.88 0.86
CA ALA A 412 -5.57 6.91 1.64
C ALA A 412 -5.70 8.30 1.01
N ALA A 413 -5.83 8.39 -0.32
CA ALA A 413 -6.10 9.63 -1.05
C ALA A 413 -7.58 10.06 -1.02
N GLY A 414 -8.49 9.21 -0.52
CA GLY A 414 -9.95 9.45 -0.57
C GLY A 414 -10.60 9.07 -1.90
N GLU A 415 -9.86 8.50 -2.85
CA GLU A 415 -10.34 8.06 -4.17
C GLU A 415 -11.12 6.74 -4.09
N ILE A 416 -12.20 6.71 -3.32
CA ILE A 416 -12.98 5.50 -3.02
C ILE A 416 -13.54 4.84 -4.28
N ALA A 417 -14.04 5.62 -5.26
CA ALA A 417 -14.54 5.08 -6.52
C ALA A 417 -13.45 4.30 -7.29
N SER A 418 -12.23 4.82 -7.31
CA SER A 418 -11.06 4.17 -7.92
C SER A 418 -10.70 2.87 -7.19
N ALA A 419 -10.72 2.89 -5.85
CA ALA A 419 -10.49 1.71 -5.03
C ALA A 419 -11.57 0.63 -5.27
N ASN A 420 -12.85 1.01 -5.27
CA ASN A 420 -13.97 0.11 -5.51
C ASN A 420 -13.92 -0.51 -6.91
N ALA A 421 -13.46 0.22 -7.92
CA ALA A 421 -13.27 -0.32 -9.27
C ALA A 421 -12.17 -1.39 -9.37
N MET A 422 -11.25 -1.44 -8.39
CA MET A 422 -10.19 -2.44 -8.27
C MET A 422 -10.55 -3.58 -7.31
N LEU A 423 -11.48 -3.38 -6.38
CA LEU A 423 -11.94 -4.38 -5.43
C LEU A 423 -13.05 -5.26 -6.03
N GLN A 424 -13.33 -6.38 -5.37
CA GLN A 424 -14.42 -7.26 -5.76
C GLN A 424 -15.77 -6.88 -5.16
N SER A 425 -15.75 -6.12 -4.08
CA SER A 425 -16.90 -5.55 -3.41
C SER A 425 -16.57 -4.11 -3.03
N VAL A 426 -17.60 -3.34 -2.67
CA VAL A 426 -17.44 -2.04 -2.04
C VAL A 426 -16.49 -2.14 -0.84
N TYR A 427 -15.60 -1.17 -0.69
CA TYR A 427 -14.66 -1.10 0.42
C TYR A 427 -15.42 -0.94 1.75
N GLN A 428 -15.00 -1.68 2.77
CA GLN A 428 -15.71 -1.73 4.04
C GLN A 428 -14.76 -1.53 5.21
N VAL A 429 -15.25 -0.79 6.20
CA VAL A 429 -14.60 -0.64 7.50
C VAL A 429 -15.60 -1.06 8.57
N ARG A 430 -15.13 -1.90 9.51
CA ARG A 430 -15.89 -2.29 10.70
C ARG A 430 -15.30 -1.59 11.91
N GLY A 431 -16.17 -1.10 12.80
CA GLY A 431 -15.77 -0.49 14.06
C GLY A 431 -16.90 -0.46 15.07
N GLN A 432 -16.56 -0.14 16.31
CA GLN A 432 -17.52 0.04 17.39
C GLN A 432 -18.01 1.49 17.42
N VAL A 433 -19.30 1.70 17.63
CA VAL A 433 -19.86 3.04 17.81
C VAL A 433 -19.64 3.51 19.24
N ALA A 434 -18.81 4.53 19.40
CA ALA A 434 -18.57 5.20 20.66
C ALA A 434 -19.36 6.51 20.78
N ARG A 435 -19.55 6.95 22.02
CA ARG A 435 -20.11 8.26 22.33
C ARG A 435 -19.11 9.35 21.97
N GLY A 436 -19.52 10.27 21.12
CA GLY A 436 -18.77 11.50 20.82
C GLY A 436 -19.16 12.67 21.71
N GLU A 437 -18.67 13.85 21.35
CA GLU A 437 -18.96 15.13 22.05
C GLU A 437 -20.41 15.62 21.85
N GLY A 438 -21.22 14.92 21.05
CA GLY A 438 -22.65 15.20 20.87
C GLY A 438 -22.98 16.49 20.10
N ARG A 439 -21.97 17.19 19.54
CA ARG A 439 -22.13 18.50 18.87
C ARG A 439 -23.05 18.47 17.65
N GLY A 440 -22.98 17.41 16.85
CA GLY A 440 -23.85 17.24 15.68
C GLY A 440 -25.34 17.25 16.05
N ARG A 441 -25.69 16.68 17.21
CA ARG A 441 -27.07 16.68 17.72
C ARG A 441 -27.60 18.10 17.96
N THR A 442 -26.75 19.03 18.42
CA THR A 442 -27.11 20.44 18.63
C THR A 442 -27.39 21.17 17.31
N LEU A 443 -26.79 20.71 16.20
CA LEU A 443 -26.97 21.26 14.86
C LEU A 443 -28.08 20.55 14.06
N GLY A 444 -28.74 19.54 14.63
CA GLY A 444 -29.76 18.72 13.96
C GLY A 444 -29.23 17.52 13.16
N PHE A 445 -27.94 17.21 13.26
CA PHE A 445 -27.27 16.12 12.55
C PHE A 445 -26.55 15.19 13.54
N PRO A 446 -27.27 14.27 14.22
CA PRO A 446 -26.65 13.36 15.19
C PRO A 446 -25.57 12.49 14.51
N THR A 447 -24.37 12.48 15.07
CA THR A 447 -23.22 11.70 14.58
C THR A 447 -22.79 10.64 15.58
N ALA A 448 -22.48 9.45 15.05
CA ALA A 448 -21.88 8.32 15.75
C ALA A 448 -20.36 8.32 15.50
N ASN A 449 -19.54 8.22 16.55
CA ASN A 449 -18.09 8.12 16.38
C ASN A 449 -17.71 6.65 16.22
N LEU A 450 -16.94 6.31 15.19
CA LEU A 450 -16.48 4.95 14.95
C LEU A 450 -15.05 4.78 15.49
N VAL A 451 -14.87 3.80 16.38
CA VAL A 451 -13.59 3.45 17.01
C VAL A 451 -13.22 1.98 16.76
N ASP A 452 -12.05 1.57 17.23
CA ASP A 452 -11.53 0.19 17.14
C ASP A 452 -11.51 -0.38 15.71
N ILE A 453 -11.22 0.50 14.75
CA ILE A 453 -11.09 0.15 13.34
C ILE A 453 -9.76 -0.56 13.10
N ALA A 454 -9.83 -1.84 12.69
CA ALA A 454 -8.65 -2.68 12.44
C ALA A 454 -8.09 -2.59 10.99
N THR A 455 -8.68 -1.74 10.14
CA THR A 455 -8.37 -1.64 8.70
C THR A 455 -8.06 -0.20 8.29
N LEU A 456 -7.58 0.01 7.07
CA LEU A 456 -7.23 1.33 6.56
C LEU A 456 -8.47 2.23 6.51
N VAL A 457 -8.49 3.30 7.29
CA VAL A 457 -9.52 4.34 7.15
C VAL A 457 -9.19 5.18 5.90
N PRO A 458 -10.19 5.61 5.11
CA PRO A 458 -9.98 6.54 4.01
C PRO A 458 -9.28 7.84 4.41
N GLY A 459 -8.74 8.56 3.42
CA GLY A 459 -8.17 9.89 3.61
C GLY A 459 -9.16 10.89 4.21
N HIS A 460 -8.69 12.09 4.56
CA HIS A 460 -9.57 13.12 5.10
C HIS A 460 -10.62 13.58 4.08
N GLY A 461 -11.88 13.65 4.49
CA GLY A 461 -12.98 14.10 3.63
C GLY A 461 -14.36 13.80 4.18
N VAL A 462 -15.38 14.16 3.41
CA VAL A 462 -16.78 13.76 3.62
C VAL A 462 -17.16 12.78 2.51
N TYR A 463 -17.78 11.67 2.91
CA TYR A 463 -18.06 10.53 2.04
C TYR A 463 -19.54 10.13 2.09
N ALA A 464 -20.04 9.62 0.97
CA ALA A 464 -21.26 8.84 0.95
C ALA A 464 -20.93 7.38 1.33
N ALA A 465 -21.73 6.81 2.22
CA ALA A 465 -21.58 5.43 2.65
C ALA A 465 -22.92 4.76 2.92
N LEU A 466 -22.91 3.44 2.97
CA LEU A 466 -23.99 2.64 3.57
C LEU A 466 -23.53 2.08 4.91
N VAL A 467 -24.44 1.95 5.87
CA VAL A 467 -24.15 1.44 7.22
C VAL A 467 -25.02 0.23 7.50
N THR A 468 -24.39 -0.90 7.81
CA THR A 468 -25.06 -2.13 8.26
C THR A 468 -24.67 -2.46 9.69
N ARG A 469 -25.53 -3.17 10.41
CA ARG A 469 -25.28 -3.60 11.79
C ARG A 469 -25.04 -5.09 11.83
N ASP A 470 -24.25 -5.53 12.80
CA ASP A 470 -24.17 -6.95 13.11
C ASP A 470 -25.39 -7.34 13.96
N ALA A 471 -26.02 -8.49 13.66
CA ALA A 471 -27.11 -9.00 14.48
C ALA A 471 -26.57 -9.42 15.86
N THR A 472 -26.93 -8.65 16.90
CA THR A 472 -26.77 -8.92 18.34
C THR A 472 -25.33 -9.22 18.81
N GLY A 473 -24.83 -8.38 19.72
CA GLY A 473 -23.45 -8.44 20.24
C GLY A 473 -23.15 -9.63 21.17
N GLU A 474 -23.18 -10.85 20.62
CA GLU A 474 -22.46 -11.99 21.20
C GLU A 474 -21.09 -12.13 20.54
N VAL A 475 -20.09 -12.42 21.36
CA VAL A 475 -18.75 -12.79 20.91
C VAL A 475 -18.85 -14.09 20.12
N VAL A 476 -18.74 -13.99 18.80
CA VAL A 476 -18.67 -15.13 17.88
C VAL A 476 -17.38 -15.89 18.17
N THR A 477 -17.46 -16.99 18.92
CA THR A 477 -16.42 -18.02 18.95
C THR A 477 -16.51 -18.87 17.69
N ALA A 478 -15.41 -19.52 17.30
CA ALA A 478 -15.21 -20.20 16.02
C ALA A 478 -16.23 -21.30 15.65
N GLU A 479 -17.19 -21.61 16.53
CA GLU A 479 -18.19 -22.66 16.35
C GLU A 479 -19.57 -22.15 15.88
N SER A 480 -19.83 -20.83 15.87
CA SER A 480 -21.13 -20.27 15.43
C SER A 480 -21.11 -19.55 14.08
N SER A 481 -20.07 -19.76 13.27
CA SER A 481 -19.90 -19.04 12.00
C SER A 481 -20.93 -19.36 10.92
N ALA A 482 -21.77 -20.39 11.05
CA ALA A 482 -22.83 -20.64 10.08
C ALA A 482 -24.04 -19.70 10.27
N GLY A 483 -23.99 -18.45 9.76
CA GLY A 483 -25.23 -17.72 9.42
C GLY A 483 -25.33 -16.20 9.63
N ALA A 484 -24.29 -15.49 10.08
CA ALA A 484 -24.39 -14.03 10.25
C ALA A 484 -24.15 -13.27 8.92
N GLY A 485 -25.09 -13.40 7.99
CA GLY A 485 -25.18 -12.53 6.82
C GLY A 485 -25.53 -11.09 7.22
N ALA A 486 -25.19 -10.12 6.37
CA ALA A 486 -25.53 -8.71 6.60
C ALA A 486 -27.04 -8.56 6.87
N VAL A 487 -27.39 -8.26 8.11
CA VAL A 487 -28.75 -7.92 8.51
C VAL A 487 -28.86 -6.42 8.35
N GLY A 488 -29.73 -5.94 7.46
CA GLY A 488 -29.85 -4.51 7.27
C GLY A 488 -30.51 -3.82 8.48
N SER A 489 -30.54 -2.51 8.37
CA SER A 489 -30.34 -1.56 9.45
C SER A 489 -31.39 -0.43 9.50
N GLY A 490 -32.42 -0.47 8.64
CA GLY A 490 -33.72 0.20 8.79
C GLY A 490 -34.75 -0.67 9.53
N GLU A 491 -35.93 -0.13 9.85
CA GLU A 491 -37.05 -0.90 10.44
C GLU A 491 -37.46 -2.12 9.57
N ASP A 492 -37.09 -2.11 8.29
CA ASP A 492 -37.32 -3.11 7.26
C ASP A 492 -36.11 -4.03 6.99
N GLY A 493 -34.98 -3.84 7.68
CA GLY A 493 -33.76 -4.60 7.45
C GLY A 493 -32.98 -4.18 6.20
N SER A 494 -33.08 -2.92 5.76
CA SER A 494 -32.30 -2.34 4.64
C SER A 494 -31.06 -1.54 5.11
N PRO A 495 -29.94 -1.48 4.36
CA PRO A 495 -28.77 -0.68 4.73
C PRO A 495 -29.10 0.82 4.89
N LEU A 496 -28.56 1.48 5.92
CA LEU A 496 -28.78 2.91 6.15
C LEU A 496 -27.82 3.75 5.30
N LEU A 497 -28.35 4.69 4.54
CA LEU A 497 -27.53 5.69 3.85
C LEU A 497 -26.91 6.66 4.86
N ALA A 498 -25.64 6.98 4.71
CA ALA A 498 -24.91 7.81 5.67
C ALA A 498 -23.94 8.79 5.02
N ALA A 499 -23.82 9.97 5.63
CA ALA A 499 -22.72 10.89 5.40
C ALA A 499 -21.62 10.59 6.43
N VAL A 500 -20.39 10.35 5.99
CA VAL A 500 -19.27 10.00 6.86
C VAL A 500 -18.18 11.05 6.75
N HIS A 501 -17.85 11.68 7.88
CA HIS A 501 -16.73 12.60 7.99
C HIS A 501 -15.50 11.86 8.51
N VAL A 502 -14.37 12.03 7.81
CA VAL A 502 -13.05 11.54 8.21
C VAL A 502 -12.11 12.72 8.31
N GLY A 503 -11.56 12.97 9.49
CA GLY A 503 -10.61 14.06 9.66
C GLY A 503 -10.38 14.48 11.10
N PRO A 504 -9.40 15.35 11.34
CA PRO A 504 -9.26 16.05 12.61
C PRO A 504 -10.43 17.02 12.78
N ASN A 505 -10.85 17.28 14.01
CA ASN A 505 -11.92 18.24 14.26
C ASN A 505 -11.39 19.65 13.95
N PRO A 506 -11.84 20.35 12.89
CA PRO A 506 -11.17 21.55 12.40
C PRO A 506 -11.35 22.77 13.32
N THR A 507 -12.18 22.65 14.35
CA THR A 507 -12.70 23.77 15.14
C THR A 507 -11.95 24.04 16.45
N PHE A 508 -11.19 23.10 17.05
CA PHE A 508 -10.44 23.36 18.29
C PHE A 508 -9.18 22.48 18.43
N ASP A 509 -8.17 23.06 19.06
CA ASP A 509 -6.73 22.76 19.03
C ASP A 509 -6.25 21.48 19.77
N ASP A 510 -7.09 20.45 20.00
CA ASP A 510 -6.77 19.46 21.07
C ASP A 510 -6.85 17.95 20.77
N ASP A 511 -6.94 17.49 19.51
CA ASP A 511 -6.58 16.10 19.20
C ASP A 511 -6.23 15.94 17.71
N GLN A 512 -4.95 15.69 17.39
CA GLN A 512 -4.48 15.42 16.01
C GLN A 512 -4.91 14.04 15.48
N ARG A 513 -5.80 13.34 16.19
CA ARG A 513 -6.28 12.01 15.79
C ARG A 513 -7.39 12.14 14.75
N THR A 514 -7.22 11.44 13.63
CA THR A 514 -8.28 11.25 12.63
C THR A 514 -9.49 10.59 13.29
N LYS A 515 -10.62 11.29 13.30
CA LYS A 515 -11.91 10.75 13.75
C LYS A 515 -12.73 10.28 12.55
N VAL A 516 -13.56 9.27 12.76
CA VAL A 516 -14.56 8.80 11.78
C VAL A 516 -15.93 9.03 12.39
N GLU A 517 -16.68 9.97 11.83
CA GLU A 517 -17.99 10.37 12.32
C GLU A 517 -19.06 10.03 11.29
N VAL A 518 -20.02 9.21 11.68
CA VAL A 518 -21.06 8.66 10.80
C VAL A 518 -22.39 9.32 11.14
N HIS A 519 -23.00 9.98 10.17
CA HIS A 519 -24.37 10.49 10.25
C HIS A 519 -25.27 9.64 9.36
N CYS A 520 -26.07 8.75 9.96
CA CYS A 520 -27.08 7.99 9.23
C CYS A 520 -28.27 8.89 8.89
N LEU A 521 -28.62 8.96 7.62
CA LEU A 521 -29.75 9.75 7.12
C LEU A 521 -31.07 9.07 7.52
N ASP A 522 -32.06 9.87 7.88
CA ASP A 522 -33.43 9.44 8.21
C ASP A 522 -33.51 8.34 9.29
N TYR A 523 -32.51 8.28 10.17
CA TYR A 523 -32.43 7.31 11.24
C TYR A 523 -32.36 7.99 12.62
N ASP A 524 -33.37 7.76 13.43
CA ASP A 524 -33.53 8.38 14.76
C ASP A 524 -33.22 7.43 15.93
N GLY A 525 -32.86 6.18 15.67
CA GLY A 525 -32.55 5.22 16.72
C GLY A 525 -31.13 5.35 17.27
N ASP A 526 -30.80 4.49 18.24
CA ASP A 526 -29.48 4.47 18.87
C ASP A 526 -28.55 3.44 18.22
N LEU A 527 -27.29 3.82 18.01
CA LEU A 527 -26.21 2.98 17.50
C LEU A 527 -25.11 2.75 18.53
N TYR A 528 -25.15 3.39 19.71
CA TYR A 528 -24.08 3.30 20.70
C TYR A 528 -23.80 1.86 21.12
N ASP A 529 -22.51 1.58 21.32
CA ASP A 529 -21.95 0.30 21.73
C ASP A 529 -22.11 -0.84 20.72
N GLN A 530 -22.79 -0.58 19.58
CA GLN A 530 -22.97 -1.56 18.51
C GLN A 530 -21.76 -1.61 17.59
N MET A 531 -21.48 -2.80 17.07
CA MET A 531 -20.57 -3.00 15.95
C MET A 531 -21.31 -2.68 14.66
N VAL A 532 -20.74 -1.78 13.86
CA VAL A 532 -21.29 -1.41 12.56
C VAL A 532 -20.25 -1.58 11.46
N THR A 533 -20.73 -1.84 10.25
CA THR A 533 -19.93 -1.89 9.03
C THR A 533 -20.32 -0.73 8.13
N VAL A 534 -19.34 0.09 7.78
CA VAL A 534 -19.45 1.23 6.87
C VAL A 534 -18.94 0.80 5.50
N HIS A 535 -19.81 0.85 4.49
CA HIS A 535 -19.54 0.55 3.09
C HIS A 535 -19.31 1.87 2.35
N TRP A 536 -18.08 2.14 1.93
CA TRP A 536 -17.66 3.43 1.38
C TRP A 536 -18.00 3.52 -0.11
N LEU A 537 -18.87 4.45 -0.51
CA LEU A 537 -19.33 4.59 -1.89
C LEU A 537 -18.45 5.56 -2.68
N GLU A 538 -18.39 6.82 -2.24
CA GLU A 538 -17.70 7.90 -2.96
C GLU A 538 -17.34 9.05 -2.01
N GLN A 539 -16.31 9.83 -2.37
CA GLN A 539 -15.98 11.08 -1.69
C GLN A 539 -16.85 12.21 -2.24
N ILE A 540 -17.56 12.90 -1.34
CA ILE A 540 -18.36 14.07 -1.68
C ILE A 540 -17.48 15.32 -1.78
N ARG A 541 -16.57 15.50 -0.82
CA ARG A 541 -15.62 16.63 -0.76
C ARG A 541 -14.48 16.39 0.22
N GLY A 542 -13.47 17.26 0.18
CA GLY A 542 -12.43 17.35 1.21
C GLY A 542 -12.91 18.01 2.51
N VAL A 543 -12.03 18.03 3.52
CA VAL A 543 -12.29 18.70 4.80
C VAL A 543 -12.10 20.21 4.66
N GLU A 544 -13.01 20.98 5.24
CA GLU A 544 -13.01 22.44 5.21
C GLU A 544 -13.20 23.01 6.62
N LYS A 545 -12.67 24.22 6.87
CA LYS A 545 -12.91 24.98 8.09
C LYS A 545 -14.07 25.95 7.86
N PHE A 546 -14.91 26.13 8.87
CA PHE A 546 -16.05 27.05 8.83
C PHE A 546 -15.92 28.13 9.90
N ASP A 547 -16.18 29.37 9.52
CA ASP A 547 -16.07 30.54 10.40
C ASP A 547 -17.29 30.70 11.34
N SER A 548 -18.36 29.93 11.13
CA SER A 548 -19.57 29.96 11.97
C SER A 548 -20.30 28.62 12.00
N ALA A 549 -21.10 28.42 13.05
CA ALA A 549 -21.98 27.25 13.19
C ALA A 549 -23.05 27.20 12.08
N ASP A 550 -23.56 28.35 11.64
CA ASP A 550 -24.55 28.44 10.56
C ASP A 550 -23.95 28.02 9.20
N ALA A 551 -22.71 28.45 8.92
CA ALA A 551 -22.00 28.05 7.71
C ALA A 551 -21.72 26.54 7.68
N LEU A 552 -21.33 25.97 8.83
CA LEU A 552 -21.17 24.53 8.99
C LEU A 552 -22.49 23.79 8.77
N ALA A 553 -23.59 24.23 9.40
CA ALA A 553 -24.91 23.61 9.25
C ALA A 553 -25.43 23.67 7.81
N GLU A 554 -25.17 24.79 7.10
CA GLU A 554 -25.49 24.93 5.68
C GLU A 554 -24.71 23.92 4.82
N GLN A 555 -23.41 23.78 5.06
CA GLN A 555 -22.60 22.83 4.31
C GLN A 555 -23.03 21.38 4.59
N ILE A 556 -23.32 21.02 5.85
CA ILE A 556 -23.82 19.68 6.19
C ILE A 556 -25.14 19.39 5.45
N ARG A 557 -26.04 20.36 5.32
CA ARG A 557 -27.29 20.21 4.55
C ARG A 557 -27.03 19.91 3.08
N ARG A 558 -26.03 20.55 2.47
CA ARG A 558 -25.60 20.26 1.09
C ARG A 558 -24.98 18.88 0.97
N ASP A 559 -24.13 18.50 1.92
CA ASP A 559 -23.50 17.19 1.95
C ASP A 559 -24.56 16.07 2.04
N VAL A 560 -25.54 16.22 2.95
CA VAL A 560 -26.69 15.29 3.07
C VAL A 560 -27.49 15.24 1.77
N ALA A 561 -27.77 16.39 1.14
CA ALA A 561 -28.49 16.44 -0.13
C ALA A 561 -27.72 15.76 -1.27
N ALA A 562 -26.39 15.87 -1.30
CA ALA A 562 -25.54 15.16 -2.25
C ALA A 562 -25.52 13.65 -1.98
N VAL A 563 -25.38 13.23 -0.72
CA VAL A 563 -25.43 11.83 -0.31
C VAL A 563 -26.76 11.18 -0.72
N ARG A 564 -27.89 11.88 -0.61
CA ARG A 564 -29.21 11.38 -1.06
C ARG A 564 -29.30 11.04 -2.56
N GLN A 565 -28.38 11.54 -3.38
CA GLN A 565 -28.34 11.20 -4.81
C GLN A 565 -27.76 9.80 -5.06
N PHE A 566 -27.06 9.23 -4.07
CA PHE A 566 -26.58 7.86 -4.11
C PHE A 566 -27.74 6.91 -3.82
N THR A 567 -28.09 6.11 -4.82
CA THR A 567 -29.03 5.00 -4.65
C THR A 567 -28.20 3.72 -4.44
N PRO A 568 -28.53 2.87 -3.45
CA PRO A 568 -27.88 1.57 -3.27
C PRO A 568 -28.03 0.66 -4.49
#